data_AF-A0A0B7C1J8-F1
#
_entry.id   AF-A0A0B7C1J8-F1
#
_cell.length_a   1.000
_cell.length_b   1.000
_cell.length_c   1.000
_cell.angle_alpha   90.00
_cell.angle_beta   90.00
_cell.angle_gamma   90.00
#
_symmetry.space_group_name_H-M   'P 1'
#
loop_
_entity.id
_entity.type
_entity.pdbx_description
1 polymer ?
#
loop_
_entity_poly.entity_id
_entity_poly.type
_entity_poly.pdbx_seq_one_letter_code
_entity_poly.pdbx_strand_id
1 'polypeptide(L)'
;DIEPENKLVYSCTKSGHIFEMDYNKLSIHHVRRLLPLKNRPKKETKIKNVSESGDTLSINSIHLNETFCVTGSDDGFLRLWPLDFAHVYLEAEHEG
;
A
#
# COMPACT_ATOMS: atom_id res chain seq x y z
N ASP A 1 -24.12 23.76 -9.26
CA ASP A 1 -22.93 23.34 -8.51
C ASP A 1 -22.77 21.84 -8.63
N ILE A 2 -21.81 21.39 -9.43
CA ILE A 2 -21.47 19.97 -9.56
C ILE A 2 -20.47 19.70 -8.44
N GLU A 3 -20.88 19.03 -7.37
CA GLU A 3 -19.93 18.56 -6.37
C GLU A 3 -18.94 17.60 -7.06
N PRO A 4 -17.63 17.72 -6.78
CA PRO A 4 -16.65 16.82 -7.38
C PRO A 4 -17.00 15.38 -7.03
N GLU A 5 -17.06 14.53 -8.05
CA GLU A 5 -17.51 13.15 -7.96
C GLU A 5 -16.59 12.30 -7.06
N ASN A 6 -15.35 12.76 -6.83
CA ASN A 6 -14.35 12.06 -6.05
C ASN A 6 -13.84 12.92 -4.87
N LYS A 7 -14.49 12.75 -3.71
CA LYS A 7 -14.20 13.49 -2.46
C LYS A 7 -13.15 12.81 -1.57
N LEU A 8 -12.59 11.69 -2.03
CA LEU A 8 -11.68 10.86 -1.26
C LEU A 8 -10.23 11.15 -1.63
N VAL A 9 -9.39 11.28 -0.60
CA VAL A 9 -7.94 11.32 -0.71
C VAL A 9 -7.38 10.07 -0.05
N TYR A 10 -6.42 9.45 -0.72
CA TYR A 10 -5.69 8.30 -0.20
C TYR A 10 -4.25 8.69 0.13
N SER A 11 -3.72 8.12 1.21
CA SER A 11 -2.34 8.32 1.63
C SER A 11 -1.78 7.03 2.21
N CYS A 12 -0.46 6.84 2.11
CA CYS A 12 0.24 5.71 2.69
C CYS A 12 1.34 6.15 3.64
N THR A 13 1.77 5.25 4.52
CA THR A 13 2.92 5.46 5.40
C THR A 13 3.88 4.27 5.34
N LYS A 14 5.12 4.50 5.79
CA LYS A 14 6.12 3.43 5.92
C LYS A 14 5.76 2.33 6.92
N SER A 15 4.71 2.51 7.72
CA SER A 15 4.18 1.44 8.59
C SER A 15 3.27 0.45 7.86
N GLY A 16 3.06 0.63 6.56
CA GLY A 16 2.20 -0.22 5.74
C GLY A 16 0.70 0.12 5.82
N HIS A 17 0.36 1.24 6.46
CA HIS A 17 -1.02 1.71 6.53
C HIS A 17 -1.36 2.55 5.30
N ILE A 18 -2.58 2.35 4.80
CA ILE A 18 -3.25 3.14 3.77
C ILE A 18 -4.49 3.77 4.40
N PHE A 19 -4.61 5.07 4.26
CA PHE A 19 -5.71 5.88 4.77
C PHE A 19 -6.61 6.27 3.61
N GLU A 20 -7.91 6.12 3.79
CA GLU A 20 -8.96 6.66 2.94
C GLU A 20 -9.67 7.77 3.71
N MET A 21 -9.63 9.00 3.18
CA MET A 21 -10.06 10.20 3.90
C MET A 21 -11.04 11.00 3.04
N ASP A 22 -12.15 11.45 3.64
CA ASP A 22 -13.04 12.45 3.05
C ASP A 22 -12.50 13.83 3.41
N TYR A 23 -11.99 14.57 2.42
CA TYR A 23 -11.37 15.88 2.66
C TYR A 23 -12.40 16.97 2.94
N ASN A 24 -13.66 16.81 2.54
CA ASN A 24 -14.71 17.80 2.83
C ASN A 24 -15.18 17.70 4.28
N LYS A 25 -15.25 16.48 4.81
CA LYS A 25 -15.63 16.22 6.21
C LYS A 25 -14.45 16.20 7.17
N LEU A 26 -13.22 16.24 6.65
CA LEU A 26 -11.98 16.10 7.42
C LEU A 26 -12.00 14.82 8.28
N SER A 27 -12.47 13.71 7.70
CA SER A 27 -12.66 12.44 8.41
C SER A 27 -11.96 11.27 7.74
N ILE A 28 -11.43 10.35 8.54
CA ILE A 28 -10.88 9.06 8.07
C ILE A 28 -12.04 8.07 7.94
N HIS A 29 -12.25 7.53 6.74
CA HIS A 29 -13.24 6.48 6.50
C HIS A 29 -12.66 5.10 6.81
N HIS A 30 -11.48 4.81 6.25
CA HIS A 30 -10.85 3.50 6.39
C HIS A 30 -9.35 3.64 6.65
N VAL A 31 -8.84 2.74 7.50
CA VAL A 31 -7.41 2.50 7.67
C VAL A 31 -7.16 1.02 7.38
N ARG A 32 -6.40 0.74 6.32
CA ARG A 32 -6.05 -0.61 5.89
C ARG A 32 -4.56 -0.83 6.13
N ARG A 33 -4.14 -2.02 6.54
CA ARG A 33 -2.72 -2.36 6.71
C ARG A 33 -2.34 -3.49 5.76
N LEU A 34 -1.41 -3.23 4.85
CA LEU A 34 -0.86 -4.27 3.98
C LEU A 34 0.16 -5.11 4.74
N LEU A 35 0.01 -6.43 4.65
CA LEU A 35 0.92 -7.39 5.27
C LEU A 35 1.89 -7.93 4.23
N PRO A 36 3.15 -8.22 4.61
CA PRO A 36 4.10 -8.90 3.75
C PRO A 36 3.60 -10.28 3.32
N LEU A 37 3.90 -10.64 2.08
CA LEU A 37 3.57 -11.96 1.54
C LEU A 37 4.53 -13.00 2.13
N LYS A 38 4.06 -13.76 3.12
CA LYS A 38 4.87 -14.67 3.96
C LYS A 38 5.51 -15.88 3.24
N ASN A 39 5.20 -16.12 1.97
CA ASN A 39 5.54 -17.38 1.29
C ASN A 39 6.60 -17.25 0.18
N ARG A 40 7.48 -16.22 0.22
CA ARG A 40 8.52 -16.08 -0.82
C ARG A 40 9.85 -16.70 -0.39
N PRO A 41 10.50 -17.52 -1.24
CA PRO A 41 11.84 -18.02 -0.97
C PRO A 41 12.81 -16.84 -0.94
N LYS A 42 13.35 -16.52 0.24
CA LYS A 42 14.35 -15.46 0.43
C LYS A 42 15.60 -15.82 -0.38
N LYS A 43 15.94 -15.03 -1.41
CA LYS A 43 17.34 -14.98 -1.89
C LYS A 43 18.18 -14.44 -0.72
N GLU A 44 19.20 -15.19 -0.34
CA GLU A 44 20.08 -14.87 0.78
C GLU A 44 20.90 -13.60 0.48
N THR A 45 20.41 -12.45 0.91
CA THR A 45 21.25 -11.25 1.02
C THR A 45 21.37 -10.90 2.50
N LYS A 46 22.58 -11.10 3.03
CA LYS A 46 22.94 -10.88 4.43
C LYS A 46 22.64 -9.44 4.88
N ILE A 47 22.16 -9.35 6.13
CA ILE A 47 22.01 -8.18 7.01
C ILE A 47 20.75 -7.32 6.79
N LYS A 48 19.66 -7.67 7.48
CA LYS A 48 18.86 -6.72 8.27
C LYS A 48 18.40 -7.41 9.55
N ASN A 49 18.66 -6.78 10.69
CA ASN A 49 18.25 -7.23 12.01
C ASN A 49 16.75 -7.52 12.01
N VAL A 50 16.39 -8.78 12.28
CA VAL A 50 15.00 -9.18 12.53
C VAL A 50 14.64 -8.61 13.90
N SER A 51 14.08 -7.41 13.94
CA SER A 51 13.32 -6.96 15.10
C SER A 51 11.96 -7.64 15.04
N GLU A 52 11.57 -8.32 16.12
CA GLU A 52 10.29 -9.00 16.35
C GLU A 52 9.10 -8.03 16.43
N SER A 53 8.96 -7.16 15.44
CA SER A 53 7.88 -6.22 15.27
C SER A 53 7.13 -6.66 14.03
N GLY A 54 6.01 -7.36 14.23
CA GLY A 54 5.23 -8.08 13.21
C GLY A 54 5.36 -7.48 11.80
N ASP A 55 6.11 -8.20 10.96
CA ASP A 55 6.52 -7.84 9.60
C ASP A 55 5.47 -6.95 8.92
N THR A 56 5.79 -5.65 8.76
CA THR A 56 4.99 -4.68 7.99
C THR A 56 5.60 -4.48 6.62
N LEU A 57 4.76 -4.33 5.60
CA LEU A 57 5.22 -3.92 4.30
C LEU A 57 5.31 -2.39 4.26
N SER A 58 6.52 -1.81 4.27
CA SER A 58 6.68 -0.36 4.08
C SER A 58 6.14 0.06 2.73
N ILE A 59 5.20 1.00 2.69
CA ILE A 59 4.68 1.57 1.44
C ILE A 59 5.31 2.95 1.27
N ASN A 60 6.09 3.12 0.20
CA ASN A 60 6.83 4.34 -0.10
C ASN A 60 6.10 5.26 -1.05
N SER A 61 5.24 4.69 -1.89
CA SER A 61 4.44 5.43 -2.86
C SER A 61 3.11 4.72 -3.07
N ILE A 62 2.07 5.53 -3.28
CA ILE A 62 0.74 5.09 -3.67
C ILE A 62 0.22 5.98 -4.79
N HIS A 63 -0.40 5.36 -5.79
CA HIS A 63 -1.09 6.08 -6.86
C HIS A 63 -2.42 5.41 -7.16
N LEU A 64 -3.45 6.18 -7.47
CA LEU A 64 -4.80 5.66 -7.66
C LEU A 64 -5.45 6.28 -8.90
N ASN A 65 -6.34 5.52 -9.50
CA ASN A 65 -7.33 6.02 -10.44
C ASN A 65 -8.74 5.55 -10.00
N GLU A 66 -9.73 5.67 -10.88
CA GLU A 66 -11.12 5.30 -10.59
C GLU A 66 -11.33 3.79 -10.32
N THR A 67 -10.38 2.94 -10.72
CA THR A 67 -10.55 1.48 -10.69
C THR A 67 -9.50 0.76 -9.85
N PHE A 68 -8.29 1.29 -9.78
CA PHE A 68 -7.12 0.62 -9.26
C PHE A 68 -6.26 1.50 -8.37
N CYS A 69 -5.48 0.83 -7.53
CA CYS A 69 -4.41 1.40 -6.73
C CYS A 69 -3.08 0.70 -7.06
N VAL A 70 -2.01 1.47 -7.15
CA VAL A 70 -0.63 0.99 -7.29
C VAL A 70 0.15 1.36 -6.03
N THR A 71 0.84 0.39 -5.44
CA THR A 71 1.74 0.62 -4.29
C THR A 71 3.18 0.21 -4.63
N GLY A 72 4.16 1.04 -4.26
CA GLY A 72 5.59 0.67 -4.28
C GLY A 72 6.13 0.48 -2.86
N SER A 73 6.84 -0.62 -2.62
CA SER A 73 7.27 -1.03 -1.27
C SER A 73 8.74 -1.43 -1.15
N ASP A 74 9.26 -1.41 0.09
CA ASP A 74 10.67 -1.74 0.41
C ASP A 74 11.06 -3.20 0.12
N ASP A 75 10.10 -4.06 -0.19
CA ASP A 75 10.37 -5.45 -0.56
C ASP A 75 10.79 -5.61 -2.03
N GLY A 76 10.90 -4.51 -2.78
CA GLY A 76 11.36 -4.50 -4.17
C GLY A 76 10.23 -4.71 -5.19
N PHE A 77 8.98 -4.48 -4.80
CA PHE A 77 7.83 -4.71 -5.68
C PHE A 77 6.93 -3.49 -5.83
N LEU A 78 6.43 -3.33 -7.05
CA LEU A 78 5.22 -2.58 -7.37
C LEU A 78 4.04 -3.56 -7.46
N ARG A 79 2.90 -3.16 -6.89
CA ARG A 79 1.69 -3.99 -6.85
C ARG A 79 0.47 -3.21 -7.30
N LEU A 80 -0.35 -3.84 -8.15
CA LEU A 80 -1.65 -3.34 -8.58
C LEU A 80 -2.76 -4.02 -7.76
N TRP A 81 -3.67 -3.21 -7.22
CA TRP A 81 -4.77 -3.63 -6.35
C TRP A 81 -6.11 -3.06 -6.87
N PRO A 82 -7.25 -3.73 -6.61
CA PRO A 82 -8.54 -3.05 -6.56
C PRO A 82 -8.57 -2.00 -5.44
N LEU A 83 -9.51 -1.05 -5.50
CA LEU A 83 -9.64 0.02 -4.48
C LEU A 83 -9.98 -0.50 -3.07
N ASP A 84 -10.48 -1.73 -2.94
CA ASP A 84 -10.74 -2.38 -1.65
C ASP A 84 -9.52 -3.13 -1.08
N PHE A 85 -8.42 -3.23 -1.83
CA PHE A 85 -7.18 -3.94 -1.49
C PHE A 85 -7.36 -5.42 -1.15
N ALA A 86 -8.44 -6.06 -1.62
CA ALA A 86 -8.76 -7.44 -1.25
C ALA A 86 -7.74 -8.48 -1.78
N HIS A 87 -7.14 -8.22 -2.93
CA HIS A 87 -6.14 -9.10 -3.55
C HIS A 87 -5.20 -8.32 -4.48
N VAL A 88 -4.06 -8.92 -4.81
CA VAL A 88 -3.13 -8.34 -5.79
C VAL A 88 -3.50 -8.83 -7.19
N TYR A 89 -3.70 -7.90 -8.13
CA TYR A 89 -3.91 -8.23 -9.55
C TYR A 89 -2.60 -8.49 -10.29
N LEU A 90 -1.59 -7.68 -10.02
CA LEU A 90 -0.29 -7.75 -10.69
C LEU A 90 0.84 -7.35 -9.74
N GLU A 91 1.96 -8.04 -9.87
CA GLU A 91 3.22 -7.72 -9.19
C GLU A 91 4.32 -7.54 -10.22
N ALA A 92 5.13 -6.50 -10.03
CA ALA A 92 6.34 -6.26 -10.79
C ALA A 92 7.51 -6.06 -9.82
N GLU A 93 8.52 -6.93 -9.92
CA GLU A 93 9.80 -6.76 -9.22
C GLU A 93 10.56 -5.60 -9.89
N HIS A 94 11.15 -4.72 -9.08
CA HIS A 94 12.07 -3.71 -9.55
C HIS A 94 13.35 -3.77 -8.72
N GLU A 95 14.47 -3.46 -9.36
CA GLU A 95 15.72 -3.27 -8.62
C GLU A 95 15.60 -1.97 -7.80
N GLY A 96 15.97 -2.05 -6.53
CA GLY A 96 16.05 -0.93 -5.60
C GLY A 96 17.45 -0.83 -5.03
#